data_AF-A0A2M8Q696-F1
#
_entry.id   AF-A0A2M8Q696-F1
#
_cell.length_a   1.000
_cell.length_b   1.000
_cell.length_c   1.000
_cell.angle_alpha   90.00
_cell.angle_beta   90.00
_cell.angle_gamma   90.00
#
_symmetry.space_group_name_H-M   'P 1'
#
loop_
_entity.id
_entity.type
_entity.pdbx_description
1 polymer ?
#
loop_
_entity_poly.entity_id
_entity_poly.type
_entity_poly.pdbx_seq_one_letter_code
_entity_poly.pdbx_strand_id
1 'polypeptide(L)'
;MGQNGAETENLQRKARFIYETLLEHYGEPRFEGCDDPVDELIATILSANTNDANSGRAFEQLKARFNGDWDAVRTAPLDAIKEAIRPA
;
A
#
# COMPACT_ATOMS: atom_id res chain seq x y z
N MET A 1 0.32 37.47 19.49
CA MET A 1 0.66 36.32 18.62
C MET A 1 1.79 35.56 19.29
N GLY A 2 1.46 34.46 19.98
CA GLY A 2 2.41 33.70 20.80
C GLY A 2 3.33 32.83 19.95
N GLN A 3 4.44 32.39 20.53
CA GLN A 3 5.52 31.67 19.84
C GLN A 3 5.07 30.43 19.04
N ASN A 4 3.94 29.80 19.41
CA ASN A 4 3.34 28.69 18.66
C ASN A 4 2.91 29.05 17.22
N GLY A 5 2.56 30.32 16.95
CA GLY A 5 2.18 30.77 15.61
C GLY A 5 3.38 30.81 14.66
N ALA A 6 4.50 31.39 15.13
CA ALA A 6 5.73 31.49 14.36
C ALA A 6 6.38 30.11 14.11
N GLU A 7 6.27 29.19 15.06
CA GLU A 7 6.73 27.80 14.90
C GLU A 7 5.90 27.05 13.86
N THR A 8 4.57 27.17 13.90
CA THR A 8 3.67 26.57 12.91
C THR A 8 3.95 27.08 11.50
N GLU A 9 4.15 28.39 11.33
CA GLU A 9 4.52 29.01 10.06
C GLU A 9 5.86 28.46 9.54
N ASN A 10 6.83 28.21 10.43
CA ASN A 10 8.11 27.62 10.05
C ASN A 10 7.95 26.18 9.54
N LEU A 11 7.18 25.36 10.26
CA LEU A 11 6.88 23.98 9.87
C LEU A 11 6.16 23.92 8.52
N GLN A 12 5.21 24.82 8.28
CA GLN A 12 4.50 24.92 7.00
C GLN A 12 5.44 25.28 5.84
N ARG A 13 6.33 26.26 6.02
CA ARG A 13 7.35 26.60 5.00
C ARG A 13 8.27 25.43 4.71
N LYS A 14 8.73 24.72 5.75
CA LYS A 14 9.60 23.55 5.59
C LYS A 14 8.88 22.42 4.84
N ALA A 15 7.63 22.13 5.20
CA ALA A 15 6.81 21.12 4.51
C ALA A 15 6.59 21.49 3.03
N ARG A 16 6.30 22.77 2.74
CA ARG A 16 6.15 23.26 1.36
C ARG A 16 7.43 23.06 0.55
N PHE A 17 8.59 23.46 1.09
CA PHE A 17 9.89 23.31 0.44
C PHE A 17 10.20 21.83 0.14
N ILE A 18 9.96 20.94 1.10
CA ILE A 18 10.14 19.49 0.91
C ILE A 18 9.22 18.97 -0.19
N TYR A 19 7.94 19.33 -0.16
CA TYR A 19 6.96 18.92 -1.16
C TYR A 19 7.35 19.36 -2.58
N GLU A 20 7.71 20.63 -2.77
CA GLU A 20 8.15 21.16 -4.06
C GLU A 20 9.42 20.46 -4.57
N THR A 21 10.40 20.23 -3.69
CA THR A 21 11.64 19.51 -4.04
C THR A 21 11.34 18.07 -4.49
N LEU A 22 10.44 17.38 -3.79
CA LEU A 22 10.04 16.01 -4.15
C LEU A 22 9.27 15.98 -5.47
N LEU A 23 8.37 16.95 -5.71
CA LEU A 23 7.65 17.07 -6.96
C LEU A 23 8.57 17.33 -8.15
N GLU A 24 9.57 18.22 -8.01
CA GLU A 24 10.55 18.48 -9.07
C GLU A 24 11.36 17.22 -9.41
N HIS A 25 11.68 16.39 -8.41
CA HIS A 25 12.50 15.21 -8.60
C HIS A 25 11.73 13.98 -9.11
N TYR A 26 10.55 13.71 -8.55
CA TYR A 26 9.77 12.50 -8.83
C TYR A 26 8.56 12.74 -9.75
N GLY A 27 8.16 13.99 -9.96
CA GLY A 27 6.89 14.36 -10.58
C GLY A 27 5.70 14.28 -9.63
N GLU A 28 4.52 14.67 -10.12
CA GLU A 28 3.27 14.52 -9.36
C GLU A 28 2.92 13.02 -9.24
N PRO A 29 2.76 12.48 -8.02
CA PRO A 29 2.34 11.10 -7.84
C PRO A 29 0.91 10.93 -8.38
N ARG A 30 0.77 10.06 -9.38
CA ARG A 30 -0.55 9.63 -9.84
C ARG A 30 -1.02 8.47 -8.97
N PHE A 31 -2.07 8.71 -8.19
CA PHE A 31 -2.74 7.65 -7.46
C PHE A 31 -3.65 6.89 -8.44
N GLU A 32 -3.07 5.94 -9.15
CA GLU A 32 -3.81 4.94 -9.93
C GLU A 32 -4.33 3.93 -8.91
N GLY A 33 -5.53 4.20 -8.36
CA GLY A 33 -6.15 3.27 -7.42
C GLY A 33 -6.33 1.89 -8.04
N CYS A 34 -6.35 0.84 -7.21
CA CYS A 34 -6.76 -0.48 -7.69
C CYS A 34 -8.22 -0.42 -8.18
N ASP A 35 -8.51 -1.06 -9.31
CA ASP A 35 -9.88 -1.13 -9.85
C ASP A 35 -10.86 -1.81 -8.87
N ASP A 36 -10.35 -2.67 -7.98
CA ASP A 36 -11.12 -3.37 -6.95
C ASP A 36 -10.66 -2.95 -5.54
N PRO A 37 -11.53 -2.37 -4.69
CA PRO A 37 -11.17 -1.97 -3.34
C PRO A 37 -10.83 -3.16 -2.41
N VAL A 38 -11.32 -4.36 -2.69
CA VAL A 38 -10.96 -5.59 -1.96
C VAL A 38 -9.55 -6.02 -2.35
N ASP A 39 -9.19 -5.94 -3.63
CA ASP A 39 -7.81 -6.20 -4.08
C ASP A 39 -6.81 -5.32 -3.32
N GLU A 40 -7.06 -4.01 -3.25
CA GLU A 40 -6.20 -3.06 -2.53
C GLU A 40 -6.09 -3.38 -1.03
N LEU A 41 -7.22 -3.72 -0.39
CA LEU A 41 -7.24 -4.09 1.02
C LEU A 41 -6.39 -5.34 1.28
N ILE A 42 -6.53 -6.38 0.46
CA ILE A 42 -5.79 -7.62 0.62
C ILE A 42 -4.31 -7.40 0.33
N ALA A 43 -3.96 -6.65 -0.74
CA ALA A 43 -2.58 -6.27 -1.04
C ALA A 43 -1.93 -5.50 0.12
N THR A 44 -2.67 -4.57 0.73
CA THR A 44 -2.23 -3.81 1.91
C THR A 44 -2.00 -4.72 3.12
N ILE A 45 -2.88 -5.69 3.37
CA ILE A 45 -2.69 -6.65 4.47
C ILE A 45 -1.43 -7.49 4.26
N LEU A 46 -1.17 -7.93 3.01
CA LEU A 46 -0.01 -8.75 2.66
C LEU A 46 1.31 -7.95 2.65
N SER A 47 1.28 -6.62 2.57
CA SER A 47 2.48 -5.77 2.62
C SER A 47 3.02 -5.58 4.04
N ALA A 48 2.22 -5.85 5.07
CA ALA A 48 2.64 -5.71 6.44
C ALA A 48 3.83 -6.63 6.75
N ASN A 49 4.88 -6.05 7.36
CA ASN A 49 6.07 -6.78 7.84
C ASN A 49 6.83 -7.55 6.73
N THR A 50 6.76 -7.08 5.48
CA THR A 50 7.52 -7.64 4.33
C THR A 50 7.95 -6.54 3.35
N ASN A 51 8.48 -6.90 2.18
CA ASN A 51 8.82 -5.96 1.11
C ASN A 51 7.85 -6.08 -0.09
N ASP A 52 7.82 -5.06 -0.94
CA ASP A 52 6.92 -4.95 -2.09
C ASP A 52 6.99 -6.14 -3.06
N ALA A 53 8.19 -6.68 -3.29
CA ALA A 53 8.38 -7.83 -4.16
C ALA A 53 7.76 -9.11 -3.58
N ASN A 54 7.80 -9.28 -2.25
CA ASN A 54 7.23 -10.42 -1.58
C ASN A 54 5.70 -10.32 -1.46
N SER A 55 5.19 -9.15 -1.06
CA SER A 55 3.75 -8.92 -0.95
C SER A 55 3.06 -8.98 -2.32
N GLY A 56 3.66 -8.39 -3.35
CA GLY A 56 3.17 -8.49 -4.72
C GLY A 56 3.12 -9.94 -5.21
N ARG A 57 4.18 -10.72 -5.00
CA ARG A 57 4.18 -12.17 -5.36
C ARG A 57 3.09 -12.94 -4.61
N ALA A 58 2.92 -12.69 -3.31
CA ALA A 58 1.90 -13.37 -2.50
C ALA A 58 0.47 -13.00 -2.97
N PHE A 59 0.23 -11.73 -3.30
CA PHE A 59 -1.05 -11.27 -3.82
C PHE A 59 -1.40 -11.94 -5.16
N GLU A 60 -0.46 -11.93 -6.12
CA GLU A 60 -0.66 -12.56 -7.42
C GLU A 60 -0.88 -14.07 -7.31
N GLN A 61 -0.13 -14.76 -6.45
CA GLN A 61 -0.31 -16.20 -6.21
C GLN A 61 -1.67 -16.50 -5.58
N LEU A 62 -2.11 -15.69 -4.62
CA LEU A 62 -3.42 -15.84 -3.99
C LEU A 62 -4.54 -15.63 -5.01
N LYS A 63 -4.51 -14.55 -5.79
CA LYS A 63 -5.51 -14.30 -6.84
C LYS A 63 -5.52 -15.41 -7.89
N ALA A 64 -4.35 -15.83 -8.36
CA ALA A 64 -4.27 -16.90 -9.36
C ALA A 64 -4.85 -18.22 -8.82
N ARG A 65 -4.54 -18.59 -7.58
CA ARG A 65 -5.02 -19.84 -6.97
C ARG A 65 -6.55 -19.90 -6.84
N PHE A 66 -7.19 -18.77 -6.58
CA PHE A 66 -8.62 -18.67 -6.37
C PHE A 66 -9.36 -18.00 -7.54
N ASN A 67 -8.73 -17.92 -8.72
CA ASN A 67 -9.29 -17.32 -9.95
C ASN A 67 -9.83 -15.89 -9.76
N GLY A 68 -9.25 -15.12 -8.83
CA GLY A 68 -9.72 -13.78 -8.46
C GLY A 68 -11.07 -13.75 -7.72
N ASP A 69 -11.57 -14.88 -7.23
CA ASP A 69 -12.81 -14.94 -6.45
C ASP A 69 -12.53 -14.79 -4.94
N TRP A 70 -12.83 -13.62 -4.39
CA TRP A 70 -12.65 -13.33 -2.97
C TRP A 70 -13.58 -14.13 -2.05
N ASP A 71 -14.74 -14.59 -2.54
CA ASP A 71 -15.62 -15.47 -1.75
C ASP A 71 -15.03 -16.88 -1.64
N ALA A 72 -14.36 -17.36 -2.68
CA ALA A 72 -13.58 -18.59 -2.63
C ALA A 72 -12.41 -18.47 -1.64
N VAL A 73 -11.69 -17.34 -1.63
CA VAL A 73 -10.63 -17.05 -0.64
C VAL A 73 -11.19 -17.06 0.78
N ARG A 74 -12.33 -16.39 1.02
CA ARG A 74 -12.99 -16.28 2.34
C ARG A 74 -13.38 -17.65 2.91
N THR A 75 -13.76 -18.59 2.05
CA THR A 75 -14.25 -19.92 2.45
C THR A 75 -13.19 -21.02 2.35
N ALA A 76 -12.00 -20.71 1.83
CA ALA A 76 -10.92 -21.67 1.68
C ALA A 76 -10.38 -22.16 3.03
N PRO A 77 -9.86 -23.40 3.08
CA PRO A 77 -9.10 -23.86 4.24
C PRO A 77 -7.90 -22.95 4.51
N LEU A 78 -7.64 -22.66 5.79
CA LEU A 78 -6.53 -21.79 6.21
C LEU A 78 -5.18 -22.21 5.62
N ASP A 79 -4.90 -23.52 5.56
CA ASP A 79 -3.63 -24.02 5.02
C ASP A 79 -3.48 -23.78 3.52
N ALA A 80 -4.60 -23.75 2.77
CA ALA A 80 -4.57 -23.39 1.36
C ALA A 80 -4.23 -21.89 1.17
N ILE A 81 -4.71 -21.03 2.07
CA ILE A 81 -4.34 -19.61 2.09
C ILE A 81 -2.86 -19.43 2.43
N LYS A 82 -2.39 -20.07 3.51
CA LYS A 82 -0.99 -20.01 3.95
C LYS A 82 -0.02 -20.43 2.84
N GLU A 83 -0.35 -21.51 2.14
CA GLU A 83 0.49 -21.99 1.04
C GLU A 83 0.48 -21.01 -0.13
N ALA A 84 -0.67 -20.39 -0.43
CA ALA A 84 -0.80 -19.42 -1.52
C ALA A 84 -0.03 -18.12 -1.28
N ILE A 85 0.15 -17.71 -0.02
CA ILE A 85 0.85 -16.46 0.34
C ILE A 85 2.27 -16.71 0.84
N ARG A 86 2.76 -17.95 0.74
CA ARG A 86 4.08 -18.31 1.24
C ARG A 86 5.15 -17.61 0.39
N PRO A 87 6.07 -16.83 1.00
CA PRO A 87 7.18 -16.26 0.25
C PRO A 87 8.06 -17.40 -0.32
N ALA A 88 8.37 -17.32 -1.62
CA ALA A 88 9.41 -18.14 -2.24
C ALA A 88 10.80 -17.55 -1.97
#